data_AF-A0A235CGG7-F1
#
_entry.id   AF-A0A235CGG7-F1
#
_cell.length_a   1.000
_cell.length_b   1.000
_cell.length_c   1.000
_cell.angle_alpha   90.00
_cell.angle_beta   90.00
_cell.angle_gamma   90.00
#
_symmetry.space_group_name_H-M   'P 1'
#
loop_
_entity.id
_entity.type
_entity.pdbx_description
1 polymer ?
#
loop_
_entity_poly.entity_id
_entity_poly.type
_entity_poly.pdbx_seq_one_letter_code
_entity_poly.pdbx_strand_id
1 'polypeptide(L)'
;MFRSAAFCLLLALSATLSAQEEPAEPAGPIYYTMTPDIITNYQNAEQNLGYVRVAVDLMLERPEQLPLVEENMPLLRDALNDLLAEKNRQEIRSLPARTELANEGRQRLNDLLLQETGQTPVRRVLFTTFLYQ
;
A
#
# COMPACT_ATOMS: atom_id res chain seq x y z
N MET A 1 -40.99 -44.51 -34.93
CA MET A 1 -41.08 -43.72 -33.68
C MET A 1 -39.81 -43.84 -32.80
N PHE A 2 -38.61 -44.07 -33.36
CA PHE A 2 -37.38 -44.33 -32.57
C PHE A 2 -36.25 -43.30 -32.76
N ARG A 3 -36.48 -42.19 -33.49
CA ARG A 3 -35.43 -41.20 -33.76
C ARG A 3 -35.31 -40.09 -32.70
N SER A 4 -36.34 -39.89 -31.87
CA SER A 4 -36.36 -38.83 -30.85
C SER A 4 -35.77 -39.25 -29.50
N ALA A 5 -35.62 -40.56 -29.24
CA ALA A 5 -35.08 -41.06 -27.97
C ALA A 5 -33.55 -40.91 -27.85
N ALA A 6 -32.84 -40.90 -28.99
CA ALA A 6 -31.39 -40.74 -29.02
C ALA A 6 -30.94 -39.30 -28.70
N PHE A 7 -31.79 -38.30 -28.97
CA PHE A 7 -31.47 -36.89 -28.74
C PHE A 7 -31.56 -36.51 -27.25
N CYS A 8 -32.46 -37.14 -26.49
CA CYS A 8 -32.59 -36.89 -25.05
C CYS A 8 -31.47 -37.57 -24.22
N LEU A 9 -30.87 -38.65 -24.72
CA LEU A 9 -29.79 -39.35 -24.01
C LEU A 9 -28.44 -38.62 -24.12
N LEU A 10 -28.24 -37.80 -25.16
CA LEU A 10 -27.05 -36.97 -25.35
C LEU A 10 -27.08 -35.66 -24.53
N LEU A 11 -28.25 -35.19 -24.11
CA LEU A 11 -28.40 -33.99 -23.27
C LEU A 11 -28.21 -34.26 -21.77
N ALA A 12 -28.33 -35.51 -21.32
CA ALA A 12 -28.19 -35.88 -19.92
C ALA A 12 -26.72 -36.05 -19.47
N LEU A 13 -25.78 -36.24 -20.40
CA LEU A 13 -24.35 -36.37 -20.08
C LEU A 13 -23.64 -35.01 -19.85
N SER A 14 -24.27 -33.90 -20.24
CA SER A 14 -23.65 -32.57 -20.18
C SER A 14 -23.82 -31.85 -18.83
N ALA A 15 -24.61 -32.43 -17.91
CA ALA A 15 -25.03 -31.77 -16.68
C ALA A 15 -24.07 -31.96 -15.48
N THR A 16 -22.97 -32.72 -15.63
CA THR A 16 -22.03 -33.01 -14.53
C THR A 16 -20.65 -32.40 -14.74
N LEU A 17 -20.55 -31.27 -15.45
CA LEU A 17 -19.35 -30.44 -15.36
C LEU A 17 -19.58 -29.40 -14.27
N SER A 18 -19.46 -29.82 -13.01
CA SER A 18 -19.34 -28.89 -11.89
C SER A 18 -18.02 -28.17 -12.09
N ALA A 19 -18.08 -26.89 -12.45
CA ALA A 19 -16.92 -26.00 -12.42
C ALA A 19 -16.40 -25.97 -10.98
N GLN A 20 -15.30 -26.67 -10.75
CA GLN A 20 -14.58 -26.61 -9.49
C GLN A 20 -13.92 -25.23 -9.47
N GLU A 21 -14.44 -24.31 -8.67
CA GLU A 21 -13.79 -23.03 -8.39
C GLU A 21 -12.44 -23.37 -7.75
N GLU A 22 -11.38 -23.25 -8.55
CA GLU A 22 -10.02 -23.29 -8.02
C GLU A 22 -9.92 -22.23 -6.93
N PRO A 23 -9.38 -22.55 -5.74
CA PRO A 23 -9.14 -21.54 -4.74
C PRO A 23 -8.24 -20.49 -5.37
N ALA A 24 -8.76 -19.27 -5.52
CA ALA A 24 -8.01 -18.15 -6.08
C ALA A 24 -6.68 -18.06 -5.31
N GLU A 25 -5.56 -18.16 -6.03
CA GLU A 25 -4.25 -18.00 -5.43
C GLU A 25 -4.23 -16.71 -4.61
N PRO A 26 -3.60 -16.70 -3.41
CA PRO A 26 -3.54 -15.49 -2.60
C PRO A 26 -2.93 -14.39 -3.45
N ALA A 27 -3.74 -13.37 -3.74
CA ALA A 27 -3.29 -12.29 -4.59
C ALA A 27 -2.05 -11.67 -3.97
N GLY A 28 -0.97 -11.59 -4.77
CA GLY A 28 0.32 -11.09 -4.32
C GLY A 28 0.24 -9.65 -3.81
N PRO A 29 1.33 -9.15 -3.18
CA PRO A 29 1.35 -7.78 -2.70
C PRO A 29 1.17 -6.79 -3.85
N ILE A 30 0.44 -5.71 -3.58
CA ILE A 30 0.26 -4.59 -4.51
C ILE A 30 0.99 -3.35 -4.00
N TYR A 31 1.24 -2.42 -4.91
CA TYR A 31 1.93 -1.17 -4.60
C TYR A 31 1.05 0.02 -4.96
N TYR A 32 0.96 0.98 -4.06
CA TYR A 32 0.31 2.26 -4.29
C TYR A 32 1.34 3.39 -4.24
N THR A 33 1.43 4.19 -5.30
CA THR A 33 2.31 5.35 -5.34
C THR A 33 1.59 6.58 -4.80
N MET A 34 2.12 7.14 -3.71
CA MET A 34 1.61 8.36 -3.12
C MET A 34 1.96 9.54 -4.01
N THR A 35 0.95 10.25 -4.51
CA THR A 35 1.12 11.43 -5.35
C THR A 35 0.40 12.64 -4.78
N PRO A 36 0.97 13.86 -4.90
CA PRO A 36 2.31 14.17 -5.43
C PRO A 36 3.44 13.75 -4.47
N ASP A 37 4.72 13.94 -4.81
CA ASP A 37 5.82 13.74 -3.86
C ASP A 37 5.62 14.58 -2.60
N ILE A 38 6.06 14.08 -1.45
CA ILE A 38 6.10 14.86 -0.20
C ILE A 38 7.25 15.85 -0.29
N ILE A 39 6.98 17.13 -0.02
CA ILE A 39 7.99 18.18 0.11
C ILE A 39 7.73 18.88 1.44
N THR A 40 8.69 18.80 2.36
CA THR A 40 8.56 19.42 3.69
C THR A 40 9.93 19.86 4.21
N ASN A 41 9.93 20.57 5.34
CA ASN A 41 11.14 20.97 6.04
C ASN A 41 11.60 19.85 6.98
N TYR A 42 12.83 19.93 7.47
CA TYR A 42 13.32 19.13 8.60
C TYR A 42 14.09 20.02 9.58
N GLN A 43 14.29 19.56 10.81
CA GLN A 43 15.00 20.32 11.84
C GLN A 43 16.50 20.42 11.50
N ASN A 44 16.95 21.63 11.21
CA ASN A 44 18.35 21.94 11.01
C ASN A 44 18.85 22.79 12.17
N ALA A 45 20.04 22.46 12.69
CA ALA A 45 20.64 23.18 13.81
C ALA A 45 21.18 24.58 13.42
N GLU A 46 21.37 24.82 12.14
CA GLU A 46 21.78 26.13 11.59
C GLU A 46 20.56 27.04 11.40
N GLN A 47 20.77 28.36 11.26
CA GLN A 47 19.70 29.37 11.14
C GLN A 47 18.74 29.22 9.94
N ASN A 48 18.89 28.17 9.12
CA ASN A 48 18.10 27.92 7.91
C ASN A 48 17.36 26.58 8.00
N LEU A 49 16.07 26.55 7.65
CA LEU A 49 15.30 25.32 7.48
C LEU A 49 15.92 24.46 6.36
N GLY A 50 16.11 23.17 6.63
CA GLY A 50 16.48 22.21 5.61
C GLY A 50 15.24 21.68 4.90
N TYR A 51 15.36 21.29 3.62
CA TYR A 51 14.25 20.80 2.82
C TYR A 51 14.46 19.35 2.41
N VAL A 52 13.38 18.57 2.38
CA VAL A 52 13.37 17.20 1.87
C VAL A 52 12.24 17.00 0.88
N ARG A 53 12.53 16.29 -0.21
CA ARG A 53 11.56 15.78 -1.19
C ARG A 53 11.63 14.26 -1.22
N VAL A 54 10.49 13.62 -0.99
CA VAL A 54 10.37 12.15 -0.90
C VAL A 54 9.24 11.66 -1.80
N ALA A 55 9.54 10.71 -2.67
CA ALA A 55 8.53 9.91 -3.36
C ALA A 55 8.30 8.62 -2.55
N VAL A 56 7.04 8.29 -2.30
CA VAL A 56 6.64 7.21 -1.39
C VAL A 56 5.76 6.20 -2.11
N ASP A 57 6.15 4.93 -2.05
CA ASP A 57 5.29 3.81 -2.42
C ASP A 57 4.88 3.03 -1.17
N LEU A 58 3.61 2.64 -1.09
CA LEU A 58 3.05 1.79 -0.05
C LEU A 58 2.87 0.38 -0.62
N MET A 59 3.56 -0.59 -0.03
CA MET A 59 3.30 -2.00 -0.29
C MET A 59 2.16 -2.47 0.60
N LEU A 60 1.07 -2.95 0.02
CA LEU A 60 -0.07 -3.48 0.76
C LEU A 60 -0.04 -5.00 0.81
N GLU A 61 -0.67 -5.57 1.83
CA GLU A 61 -0.71 -7.02 1.97
C GLU A 61 -1.52 -7.69 0.86
N ARG A 62 -2.67 -7.09 0.52
CA ARG A 62 -3.67 -7.67 -0.38
C ARG A 62 -4.35 -6.60 -1.24
N PRO A 63 -4.76 -6.91 -2.48
CA PRO A 63 -5.37 -5.93 -3.39
C PRO A 63 -6.67 -5.29 -2.89
N GLU A 64 -7.50 -6.04 -2.17
CA GLU A 64 -8.78 -5.56 -1.64
C GLU A 64 -8.62 -4.43 -0.61
N GLN A 65 -7.40 -4.21 -0.12
CA GLN A 65 -7.07 -3.13 0.80
C GLN A 65 -6.69 -1.84 0.09
N LEU A 66 -6.63 -1.80 -1.24
CA LEU A 66 -6.30 -0.58 -1.96
C LEU A 66 -7.30 0.56 -1.71
N PRO A 67 -8.63 0.33 -1.81
CA PRO A 67 -9.59 1.43 -1.69
C PRO A 67 -9.55 2.13 -0.33
N LEU A 68 -9.33 1.37 0.75
CA LEU A 68 -9.25 1.92 2.11
C LEU A 68 -8.02 2.83 2.29
N VAL A 69 -6.92 2.52 1.61
CA VAL A 69 -5.70 3.33 1.62
C VAL A 69 -5.91 4.59 0.79
N GLU A 70 -6.52 4.47 -0.39
CA GLU A 70 -6.82 5.60 -1.27
C GLU A 70 -7.77 6.62 -0.62
N GLU A 71 -8.83 6.15 0.03
CA GLU A 71 -9.82 7.01 0.70
C GLU A 71 -9.20 7.81 1.86
N ASN A 72 -8.25 7.21 2.59
CA ASN A 72 -7.58 7.82 3.73
C ASN A 72 -6.27 8.53 3.36
N MET A 73 -5.94 8.62 2.07
CA MET A 73 -4.65 9.14 1.61
C MET A 73 -4.29 10.55 2.13
N PRO A 74 -5.23 11.51 2.26
CA PRO A 74 -4.93 12.80 2.86
C PRO A 74 -4.36 12.69 4.29
N LEU A 75 -4.95 11.82 5.13
CA LEU A 75 -4.49 11.57 6.50
C LEU A 75 -3.12 10.88 6.54
N LEU A 76 -2.93 9.86 5.70
CA LEU A 76 -1.66 9.14 5.62
C LEU A 76 -0.52 10.04 5.15
N ARG A 77 -0.80 10.90 4.17
CA ARG A 77 0.16 11.87 3.67
C ARG A 77 0.54 12.88 4.74
N ASP A 78 -0.43 13.42 5.47
CA ASP A 78 -0.20 14.35 6.56
C ASP A 78 0.72 13.75 7.64
N ALA A 79 0.44 12.51 8.04
CA ALA A 79 1.26 11.78 9.01
C ALA A 79 2.72 11.60 8.57
N LEU A 80 2.97 11.35 7.27
CA LEU A 80 4.34 11.27 6.75
C LEU A 80 5.00 12.65 6.60
N ASN A 81 4.24 13.70 6.28
CA ASN A 81 4.76 15.06 6.25
C ASN A 81 5.28 15.48 7.63
N ASP A 82 4.47 15.26 8.66
CA ASP A 82 4.82 15.57 10.05
C ASP A 82 6.03 14.76 10.50
N LEU A 83 6.00 13.44 10.25
CA LEU A 83 7.09 12.55 10.59
C LEU A 83 8.42 13.03 9.98
N LEU A 84 8.43 13.45 8.72
CA LEU A 84 9.62 14.00 8.06
C LEU A 84 10.05 15.35 8.67
N ALA A 85 9.09 16.20 9.06
CA ALA A 85 9.34 17.50 9.69
C ALA A 85 9.92 17.39 11.10
N GLU A 86 9.62 16.31 11.81
CA GLU A 86 10.16 16.02 13.14
C GLU A 86 11.65 15.62 13.10
N LYS A 87 12.16 15.11 11.98
CA LYS A 87 13.53 14.60 11.89
C LYS A 87 14.57 15.72 11.83
N ASN A 88 15.78 15.41 12.30
CA ASN A 88 16.93 16.28 12.19
C ASN A 88 17.81 15.97 10.96
N ARG A 89 18.77 16.84 10.66
CA ARG A 89 19.68 16.72 9.52
C ARG A 89 20.42 15.37 9.45
N GLN A 90 20.86 14.81 10.57
CA GLN A 90 21.60 13.55 10.59
C GLN A 90 20.70 12.37 10.20
N GLU A 91 19.46 12.38 10.68
CA GLU A 91 18.45 11.36 10.39
C GLU A 91 18.03 11.38 8.92
N ILE A 92 17.90 12.57 8.31
CA ILE A 92 17.57 12.72 6.89
C ILE A 92 18.71 12.25 5.95
N ARG A 93 19.98 12.43 6.36
CA ARG A 93 21.15 12.10 5.51
C ARG A 93 21.58 10.63 5.59
N SER A 94 21.34 9.97 6.71
CA SER A 94 21.85 8.62 6.99
C SER A 94 21.00 7.52 6.34
N LEU A 95 21.62 6.62 5.58
CA LEU A 95 20.92 5.47 4.97
C LEU A 95 20.24 4.54 6.00
N PRO A 96 20.92 4.11 7.08
CA PRO A 96 20.25 3.38 8.16
C PRO A 96 19.07 4.12 8.77
N ALA A 97 19.21 5.44 8.99
CA ALA A 97 18.16 6.25 9.59
C ALA A 97 16.93 6.36 8.67
N ARG A 98 17.12 6.38 7.34
CA ARG A 98 16.00 6.35 6.37
C ARG A 98 15.22 5.04 6.41
N THR A 99 15.91 3.93 6.66
CA THR A 99 15.25 2.62 6.80
C THR A 99 14.39 2.60 8.05
N GLU A 100 14.93 3.13 9.16
CA GLU A 100 14.17 3.29 10.40
C GLU A 100 12.99 4.25 10.24
N LEU A 101 13.20 5.38 9.57
CA LEU A 101 12.15 6.35 9.26
C LEU A 101 11.01 5.74 8.43
N ALA A 102 11.32 4.86 7.46
CA ALA A 102 10.30 4.14 6.71
C ALA A 102 9.53 3.14 7.60
N ASN A 103 10.19 2.50 8.56
CA ASN A 103 9.54 1.61 9.52
C ASN A 103 8.63 2.37 10.50
N GLU A 104 9.10 3.51 11.01
CA GLU A 104 8.34 4.44 11.85
C GLU A 104 7.11 4.95 11.10
N GLY A 105 7.28 5.37 9.84
CA GLY A 105 6.18 5.73 8.95
C GLY A 105 5.18 4.60 8.79
N ARG A 106 5.64 3.37 8.50
CA ARG A 106 4.76 2.20 8.39
C ARG A 106 3.94 1.96 9.66
N GLN A 107 4.53 2.13 10.84
CA GLN A 107 3.82 1.99 12.11
C GLN A 107 2.75 3.07 12.24
N ARG A 108 3.12 4.35 12.09
CA ARG A 108 2.21 5.50 12.20
C ARG A 108 1.03 5.40 11.22
N LEU A 109 1.29 4.99 9.98
CA LEU A 109 0.24 4.77 8.97
C LEU A 109 -0.73 3.64 9.38
N ASN A 110 -0.21 2.51 9.86
CA ASN A 110 -1.08 1.42 10.29
C ASN A 110 -1.87 1.74 11.56
N ASP A 111 -1.30 2.50 12.49
CA ASP A 111 -2.01 2.93 13.70
C ASP A 111 -3.19 3.85 13.35
N LEU A 112 -3.00 4.76 12.38
CA LEU A 112 -4.06 5.61 11.86
C LEU A 112 -5.13 4.80 11.11
N LEU A 113 -4.73 3.92 10.21
CA LEU A 113 -5.68 3.07 9.48
C LEU A 113 -6.43 2.10 10.38
N LEU A 114 -5.82 1.64 11.46
CA LEU A 114 -6.48 0.82 12.46
C LEU A 114 -7.60 1.60 13.15
N GLN A 115 -7.39 2.89 13.44
CA GLN A 115 -8.40 3.75 14.06
C GLN A 115 -9.56 4.07 13.09
N GLU A 116 -9.24 4.38 11.83
CA GLU A 116 -10.25 4.78 10.83
C GLU A 116 -11.01 3.59 10.23
N THR A 117 -10.33 2.45 10.04
CA THR A 117 -10.84 1.33 9.23
C THR A 117 -10.84 -0.02 9.93
N GLY A 118 -10.20 -0.13 11.11
CA GLY A 118 -10.03 -1.40 11.82
C GLY A 118 -8.99 -2.34 11.19
N GLN A 119 -8.19 -1.88 10.23
CA GLN A 119 -7.22 -2.70 9.50
C GLN A 119 -5.82 -2.07 9.46
N THR A 120 -4.79 -2.93 9.35
CA THR A 120 -3.39 -2.53 9.20
C THR A 120 -2.82 -3.02 7.86
N PRO A 121 -3.21 -2.42 6.72
CA PRO A 121 -2.91 -2.97 5.40
C PRO A 121 -1.48 -2.70 4.90
N VAL A 122 -0.75 -1.75 5.50
CA VAL A 122 0.54 -1.30 4.98
C VAL A 122 1.64 -2.26 5.43
N ARG A 123 2.07 -3.13 4.51
CA ARG A 123 3.18 -4.06 4.73
C ARG A 123 4.51 -3.36 4.81
N ARG A 124 4.77 -2.40 3.91
CA ARG A 124 6.01 -1.59 3.89
C ARG A 124 5.76 -0.20 3.33
N VAL A 125 6.50 0.76 3.86
CA VAL A 125 6.69 2.08 3.24
C VAL A 125 8.03 2.05 2.51
N LEU A 126 8.06 2.54 1.27
CA LEU A 126 9.23 2.57 0.41
C LEU A 126 9.51 4.00 -0.02
N PHE A 127 10.70 4.50 0.28
CA PHE A 127 11.17 5.76 -0.28
C PHE A 127 11.89 5.50 -1.61
N THR A 128 11.23 5.80 -2.72
CA THR A 128 11.76 5.56 -4.08
C THR A 128 12.60 6.72 -4.59
N THR A 129 12.34 7.92 -4.08
CA THR A 129 13.20 9.10 -4.24
C THR A 129 13.38 9.75 -2.88
N PHE A 130 14.60 10.19 -2.56
CA PHE A 130 14.90 10.87 -1.29
C PHE A 130 15.97 11.94 -1.50
N LEU A 131 15.52 13.18 -1.77
CA LEU A 131 16.37 14.33 -2.05
C LEU A 131 16.32 15.30 -0.86
N TYR A 132 17.45 15.85 -0.47
CA TYR A 132 17.54 16.83 0.62
C TYR A 132 18.47 17.98 0.25
N GLN A 133 18.23 19.15 0.83
CA GLN A 133 19.08 20.36 0.75
C GLN A 133 19.44 20.84 2.16
#